data_AF-A0A419F1E4-F1
#
_entry.id   AF-A0A419F1E4-F1
#
_cell.length_a   1.000
_cell.length_b   1.000
_cell.length_c   1.000
_cell.angle_alpha   90.00
_cell.angle_beta   90.00
_cell.angle_gamma   90.00
#
_symmetry.space_group_name_H-M   'P 1'
#
loop_
_entity.id
_entity.type
_entity.pdbx_description
1 polymer ?
#
loop_
_entity_poly.entity_id
_entity_poly.type
_entity_poly.pdbx_seq_one_letter_code
_entity_poly.pdbx_strand_id
1 'polypeptide(L)'
;MNSHGDEIRRLVPYAISLNLEKQPCLVVGGGTVALRKVESLIAAGARVIVVSPQVVPEIEALEEVELVRREFRPRDLEGKFLVIGATNDRAVNEAVANAAVQRSMLVNIVDDPELCNFYVNSQVRRGDLTISISTGGASPALAKRIRKELEREYGEEYAGFLLLMREYRPTVIREISDPERRGKVFERLANARIEKIYREQGEAAARKAIEDIINEGAYATDQAGRET
;
A
#
# COMPACT_ATOMS: atom_id res chain seq x y z
N MET A 1 -40.31 12.23 -29.13
CA MET A 1 -39.16 11.31 -29.02
C MET A 1 -37.92 12.16 -28.78
N ASN A 2 -37.46 12.27 -27.54
CA ASN A 2 -36.11 12.71 -27.21
C ASN A 2 -35.68 11.90 -25.99
N SER A 3 -35.20 10.69 -26.28
CA SER A 3 -34.49 9.82 -25.36
C SER A 3 -33.11 10.43 -25.06
N HIS A 4 -33.07 11.43 -24.17
CA HIS A 4 -31.84 11.74 -23.47
C HIS A 4 -31.71 10.67 -22.40
N GLY A 5 -31.03 9.58 -22.77
CA GLY A 5 -30.70 8.52 -21.84
C GLY A 5 -29.96 9.11 -20.65
N ASP A 6 -30.41 8.80 -19.45
CA ASP A 6 -29.68 9.07 -18.22
C ASP A 6 -28.28 8.46 -18.37
N GLU A 7 -27.30 9.31 -18.65
CA GLU A 7 -25.89 8.97 -18.49
C GLU A 7 -25.69 8.67 -17.01
N ILE A 8 -25.73 7.37 -16.66
CA ILE A 8 -25.40 6.90 -15.32
C ILE A 8 -24.00 7.44 -15.00
N ARG A 9 -23.94 8.47 -14.14
CA ARG A 9 -22.67 8.99 -13.63
C ARG A 9 -21.94 7.85 -12.96
N ARG A 10 -20.93 7.31 -13.64
CA ARG A 10 -20.12 6.21 -13.15
C ARG A 10 -19.23 6.77 -12.04
N LEU A 11 -19.51 6.37 -10.80
CA LEU A 11 -18.66 6.70 -9.66
C LEU A 11 -17.29 6.03 -9.87
N VAL A 12 -16.22 6.82 -9.78
CA VAL A 12 -14.84 6.33 -9.90
C VAL A 12 -14.26 6.22 -8.49
N PRO A 13 -13.62 5.10 -8.10
CA PRO A 13 -12.96 5.00 -6.81
C PRO A 13 -11.91 6.10 -6.61
N TYR A 14 -11.88 6.70 -5.42
CA TYR A 14 -10.83 7.64 -5.03
C TYR A 14 -9.63 6.88 -4.47
N ALA A 15 -8.50 6.93 -5.18
CA ALA A 15 -7.30 6.18 -4.81
C ALA A 15 -6.53 6.89 -3.67
N ILE A 16 -6.30 6.16 -2.58
CA ILE A 16 -5.52 6.62 -1.42
C ILE A 16 -4.61 5.50 -0.94
N SER A 17 -3.53 5.88 -0.22
CA SER A 17 -2.72 4.97 0.57
C SER A 17 -2.99 5.24 2.05
N LEU A 18 -3.30 4.20 2.82
CA LEU A 18 -3.56 4.30 4.25
C LEU A 18 -2.27 4.05 5.04
N ASN A 19 -1.97 4.93 6.00
CA ASN A 19 -0.97 4.62 7.01
C ASN A 19 -1.62 3.80 8.13
N LEU A 20 -1.30 2.51 8.18
CA LEU A 20 -1.83 1.60 9.20
C LEU A 20 -0.85 1.34 10.35
N GLU A 21 0.30 2.04 10.39
CA GLU A 21 1.27 1.88 11.46
C GLU A 21 0.58 2.05 12.83
N LYS A 22 0.61 0.97 13.63
CA LYS A 22 0.02 0.85 14.97
C LYS A 22 -1.52 1.05 15.04
N GLN A 23 -2.18 1.18 13.89
CA GLN A 23 -3.63 1.33 13.84
C GLN A 23 -4.34 0.02 14.19
N PRO A 24 -5.34 0.03 15.08
CA PRO A 24 -6.09 -1.16 15.46
C PRO A 24 -7.02 -1.59 14.30
N CYS A 25 -6.76 -2.75 13.71
CA CYS A 25 -7.54 -3.31 12.61
C CYS A 25 -8.16 -4.64 13.03
N LEU A 26 -9.48 -4.77 12.83
CA LEU A 26 -10.23 -5.98 13.18
C LEU A 26 -10.42 -6.86 11.93
N VAL A 27 -10.19 -8.16 12.07
CA VAL A 27 -10.60 -9.17 11.09
C VAL A 27 -11.62 -10.09 11.76
N VAL A 28 -12.81 -10.20 11.17
CA VAL A 28 -13.88 -11.08 11.64
C VAL A 28 -13.91 -12.32 10.77
N GLY A 29 -13.64 -13.48 11.38
CA GLY A 29 -13.43 -14.75 10.68
C GLY A 29 -11.99 -15.24 10.79
N GLY A 30 -11.82 -16.56 10.73
CA GLY A 30 -10.54 -17.24 10.98
C GLY A 30 -10.10 -18.20 9.88
N GLY A 31 -10.73 -18.16 8.71
CA GLY A 31 -10.39 -19.03 7.58
C GLY A 31 -9.13 -18.59 6.81
N THR A 32 -8.82 -19.31 5.73
CA THR A 32 -7.70 -18.99 4.82
C THR A 32 -7.84 -17.62 4.14
N VAL A 33 -9.07 -17.18 3.89
CA VAL A 33 -9.36 -15.82 3.40
C VAL A 33 -8.97 -14.77 4.43
N ALA A 34 -9.31 -14.99 5.70
CA ALA A 34 -8.95 -14.10 6.80
C ALA A 34 -7.44 -14.03 6.99
N LEU A 35 -6.74 -15.18 6.93
CA LEU A 35 -5.27 -15.26 7.02
C LEU A 35 -4.59 -14.29 6.03
N ARG A 36 -4.97 -14.33 4.75
CA ARG A 36 -4.39 -13.44 3.73
C ARG A 36 -4.59 -11.96 4.04
N LYS A 37 -5.69 -11.61 4.70
CA LYS A 37 -6.00 -10.23 5.11
C LYS A 37 -5.20 -9.84 6.35
N VAL A 38 -5.08 -10.74 7.32
CA VAL A 38 -4.23 -10.59 8.51
C VAL A 38 -2.79 -10.31 8.08
N GLU A 39 -2.20 -11.15 7.23
CA GLU A 39 -0.83 -10.98 6.73
C GLU A 39 -0.64 -9.62 6.02
N SER A 40 -1.61 -9.22 5.20
CA SER A 40 -1.56 -7.94 4.48
C SER A 40 -1.60 -6.74 5.44
N LEU A 41 -2.38 -6.83 6.52
CA LEU A 41 -2.48 -5.80 7.55
C LEU A 41 -1.21 -5.74 8.42
N ILE A 42 -0.67 -6.89 8.83
CA ILE A 42 0.61 -6.99 9.55
C ILE A 42 1.72 -6.35 8.72
N ALA A 43 1.81 -6.70 7.44
CA ALA A 43 2.82 -6.17 6.54
C ALA A 43 2.68 -4.66 6.25
N ALA A 44 1.56 -4.05 6.63
CA ALA A 44 1.29 -2.61 6.62
C ALA A 44 1.48 -1.95 8.00
N GLY A 45 1.90 -2.70 9.03
CA GLY A 45 2.19 -2.21 10.37
C GLY A 45 0.98 -2.11 11.30
N ALA A 46 -0.16 -2.69 10.94
CA ALA A 46 -1.37 -2.65 11.75
C ALA A 46 -1.23 -3.47 13.04
N ARG A 47 -1.93 -3.04 14.10
CA ARG A 47 -2.24 -3.91 15.25
C ARG A 47 -3.46 -4.74 14.90
N VAL A 48 -3.26 -6.02 14.58
CA VAL A 48 -4.33 -6.88 14.07
C VAL A 48 -5.00 -7.64 15.20
N ILE A 49 -6.33 -7.57 15.25
CA ILE A 49 -7.18 -8.36 16.13
C ILE A 49 -8.02 -9.28 15.26
N VAL A 50 -8.10 -10.56 15.60
CA VAL A 50 -8.97 -11.53 14.92
C VAL A 50 -10.05 -11.99 15.89
N VAL A 51 -11.32 -11.85 15.49
CA VAL A 51 -12.46 -12.38 16.22
C VAL A 51 -13.06 -13.52 15.40
N SER A 52 -12.98 -14.74 15.93
CA SER A 52 -13.57 -15.93 15.30
C SER A 52 -13.70 -17.07 16.31
N PRO A 53 -14.77 -17.90 16.28
CA PRO A 53 -14.86 -19.10 17.11
C PRO A 53 -13.74 -20.11 16.84
N GLN A 54 -13.33 -20.20 15.57
CA GLN A 54 -12.27 -21.10 15.09
C GLN A 54 -11.34 -20.34 14.14
N VAL A 55 -10.07 -20.68 14.16
CA VAL A 55 -9.04 -20.10 13.29
C VAL A 55 -8.18 -21.22 12.70
N VAL A 56 -7.65 -21.00 11.51
CA VAL A 56 -6.68 -21.92 10.91
C VAL A 56 -5.35 -21.87 11.69
N PRO A 57 -4.58 -22.98 11.74
CA PRO A 57 -3.34 -23.05 12.51
C PRO A 57 -2.32 -21.95 12.15
N GLU A 58 -2.32 -21.49 10.91
CA GLU A 58 -1.45 -20.42 10.43
C GLU A 58 -1.76 -19.08 11.12
N ILE A 59 -3.03 -18.80 11.43
CA ILE A 59 -3.40 -17.62 12.23
C ILE A 59 -3.00 -17.82 13.70
N GLU A 60 -3.14 -19.04 14.22
CA GLU A 60 -2.73 -19.35 15.60
C GLU A 60 -1.23 -19.20 15.84
N ALA A 61 -0.43 -19.42 14.80
CA ALA A 61 1.03 -19.32 14.85
C ALA A 61 1.55 -17.87 14.75
N LEU A 62 0.70 -16.87 14.48
CA LEU A 62 1.10 -15.47 14.40
C LEU A 62 1.10 -14.84 15.79
N GLU A 63 2.29 -14.51 16.32
CA GLU A 63 2.45 -13.91 17.65
C GLU A 63 2.01 -12.45 17.69
N GLU A 64 2.01 -11.76 16.55
CA GLU A 64 1.67 -10.34 16.44
C GLU A 64 0.16 -10.06 16.39
N VAL A 65 -0.67 -11.10 16.51
CA VAL A 65 -2.13 -11.02 16.38
C VAL A 65 -2.82 -11.24 17.73
N GLU A 66 -3.74 -10.36 18.08
CA GLU A 66 -4.65 -10.57 19.21
C GLU A 66 -5.81 -11.48 18.79
N LEU A 67 -5.84 -12.71 19.30
CA LEU A 67 -6.88 -13.70 18.97
C LEU A 67 -8.00 -13.73 20.01
N VAL A 68 -9.23 -13.48 19.57
CA VAL A 68 -10.45 -13.50 20.38
C VAL A 68 -11.34 -14.66 19.91
N ARG A 69 -11.25 -15.79 20.62
CA ARG A 69 -11.94 -17.04 20.27
C ARG A 69 -13.42 -17.05 20.65
N ARG A 70 -14.24 -16.36 19.87
CA ARG A 70 -15.72 -16.34 20.00
C ARG A 70 -16.36 -15.71 18.75
N GLU A 71 -17.68 -15.72 18.73
CA GLU A 71 -18.47 -14.97 17.75
C GLU A 71 -18.30 -13.46 17.88
N PHE A 72 -18.47 -12.78 16.74
CA PHE A 72 -18.46 -11.33 16.64
C PHE A 72 -19.59 -10.68 17.43
N ARG A 73 -19.28 -9.52 18.03
CA ARG A 73 -20.25 -8.64 18.66
C ARG A 73 -20.01 -7.21 18.16
N PRO A 74 -21.04 -6.38 17.94
CA PRO A 74 -20.86 -5.00 17.47
C PRO A 74 -19.91 -4.13 18.31
N ARG A 75 -19.75 -4.44 19.61
CA ARG A 75 -18.78 -3.76 20.49
C ARG A 75 -17.31 -4.03 20.14
N ASP A 76 -17.02 -5.08 19.40
CA ASP A 76 -15.64 -5.40 18.96
C ASP A 76 -15.06 -4.34 18.03
N LEU A 77 -15.94 -3.54 17.42
CA LEU A 77 -15.59 -2.40 16.56
C LEU A 77 -15.16 -1.16 17.35
N GLU A 78 -15.38 -1.12 18.66
CA GLU A 78 -15.02 0.04 19.48
C GLU A 78 -13.52 0.32 19.42
N GLY A 79 -13.17 1.56 19.06
CA GLY A 79 -11.79 2.01 18.95
C GLY A 79 -10.98 1.38 17.81
N LYS A 80 -11.62 0.71 16.85
CA LYS A 80 -10.94 0.16 15.66
C LYS A 80 -10.94 1.20 14.53
N PHE A 81 -9.88 1.19 13.73
CA PHE A 81 -9.73 2.08 12.57
C PHE A 81 -10.39 1.48 11.32
N LEU A 82 -10.19 0.17 11.13
CA LEU A 82 -10.61 -0.58 9.95
C LEU A 82 -11.10 -1.96 10.39
N VAL A 83 -12.12 -2.47 9.70
CA VAL A 83 -12.60 -3.85 9.86
C VAL A 83 -12.70 -4.58 8.52
N ILE A 84 -12.34 -5.87 8.54
CA ILE A 84 -12.53 -6.80 7.43
C ILE A 84 -13.44 -7.94 7.88
N GLY A 85 -14.57 -8.12 7.21
CA GLY A 85 -15.43 -9.29 7.38
C GLY A 85 -15.04 -10.38 6.38
N ALA A 86 -14.61 -11.53 6.88
CA ALA A 86 -14.13 -12.66 6.09
C ALA A 86 -14.71 -14.00 6.62
N THR A 87 -16.00 -13.99 6.96
CA THR A 87 -16.72 -15.19 7.43
C THR A 87 -17.54 -15.83 6.31
N ASN A 88 -17.89 -17.11 6.48
CA ASN A 88 -18.84 -17.79 5.61
C ASN A 88 -20.31 -17.51 6.02
N ASP A 89 -20.54 -16.77 7.09
CA ASP A 89 -21.88 -16.41 7.58
C ASP A 89 -22.24 -15.01 7.08
N ARG A 90 -23.20 -14.97 6.14
CA ARG A 90 -23.69 -13.72 5.56
C ARG A 90 -24.29 -12.79 6.62
N ALA A 91 -25.01 -13.31 7.60
CA ALA A 91 -25.64 -12.51 8.65
C ALA A 91 -24.58 -11.83 9.54
N VAL A 92 -23.48 -12.53 9.84
CA VAL A 92 -22.34 -11.94 10.55
C VAL A 92 -21.68 -10.84 9.72
N ASN A 93 -21.44 -11.08 8.43
CA ASN A 93 -20.83 -10.08 7.54
C ASN A 93 -21.71 -8.81 7.40
N GLU A 94 -23.03 -8.96 7.26
CA GLU A 94 -23.98 -7.84 7.24
C GLU A 94 -23.99 -7.08 8.59
N ALA A 95 -23.93 -7.80 9.72
CA ALA A 95 -23.84 -7.17 11.03
C ALA A 95 -22.55 -6.36 11.21
N VAL A 96 -21.41 -6.88 10.73
CA VAL A 96 -20.12 -6.17 10.71
C VAL A 96 -20.22 -4.90 9.87
N ALA A 97 -20.73 -5.01 8.63
CA ALA A 97 -20.86 -3.89 7.71
C ALA A 97 -21.73 -2.77 8.28
N ASN A 98 -22.95 -3.11 8.72
CA ASN A 98 -23.90 -2.14 9.27
C ASN A 98 -23.33 -1.43 10.50
N ALA A 99 -22.73 -2.18 11.43
CA ALA A 99 -22.16 -1.60 12.63
C ALA A 99 -20.93 -0.73 12.35
N ALA A 100 -20.12 -1.07 11.35
CA ALA A 100 -18.95 -0.28 10.95
C ALA A 100 -19.34 1.02 10.24
N VAL A 101 -20.31 0.97 9.32
CA VAL A 101 -20.83 2.14 8.61
C VAL A 101 -21.43 3.16 9.58
N GLN A 102 -22.20 2.72 10.57
CA GLN A 102 -22.76 3.59 11.61
C GLN A 102 -21.69 4.33 12.42
N ARG A 103 -20.44 3.82 12.45
CA ARG A 103 -19.30 4.40 13.15
C ARG A 103 -18.35 5.18 12.23
N SER A 104 -18.71 5.35 10.95
CA SER A 104 -17.82 5.93 9.92
C SER A 104 -16.47 5.22 9.80
N MET A 105 -16.43 3.92 10.08
CA MET A 105 -15.21 3.11 10.00
C MET A 105 -14.98 2.63 8.57
N LEU A 106 -13.72 2.35 8.24
CA LEU A 106 -13.38 1.63 7.01
C LEU A 106 -13.83 0.17 7.14
N VAL A 107 -14.68 -0.29 6.23
CA VAL A 107 -15.16 -1.67 6.17
C VAL A 107 -15.00 -2.30 4.80
N ASN A 108 -14.47 -3.52 4.81
CA ASN A 108 -14.38 -4.39 3.64
C ASN A 108 -14.96 -5.76 4.00
N ILE A 109 -16.05 -6.14 3.35
CA ILE A 109 -16.58 -7.51 3.41
C ILE A 109 -16.03 -8.27 2.20
N VAL A 110 -15.40 -9.40 2.45
CA VAL A 110 -14.83 -10.22 1.37
C VAL A 110 -15.95 -10.75 0.49
N ASP A 111 -15.75 -10.65 -0.83
CA ASP A 111 -16.67 -11.08 -1.88
C ASP A 111 -18.05 -10.39 -1.88
N ASP A 112 -18.25 -9.35 -1.06
CA ASP A 112 -19.47 -8.53 -1.05
C ASP A 112 -19.15 -7.02 -1.17
N PRO A 113 -18.95 -6.52 -2.41
CA PRO A 113 -18.63 -5.11 -2.66
C PRO A 113 -19.72 -4.12 -2.24
N GLU A 114 -20.98 -4.55 -2.13
CA GLU A 114 -22.11 -3.69 -1.75
C GLU A 114 -22.05 -3.31 -0.26
N LEU A 115 -21.42 -4.17 0.55
CA LEU A 115 -21.19 -3.94 1.98
C LEU A 115 -19.85 -3.26 2.29
N CYS A 116 -19.09 -2.84 1.27
CA CYS A 116 -17.78 -2.22 1.40
C CYS A 116 -17.84 -0.70 1.23
N ASN A 117 -17.03 0.04 1.99
CA ASN A 117 -16.75 1.46 1.70
C ASN A 117 -15.27 1.71 1.32
N PHE A 118 -14.44 0.67 1.35
CA PHE A 118 -13.13 0.66 0.71
C PHE A 118 -12.86 -0.69 0.06
N TYR A 119 -11.98 -0.68 -0.94
CA TYR A 119 -11.64 -1.85 -1.73
C TYR A 119 -10.15 -2.15 -1.65
N VAL A 120 -9.81 -3.42 -1.41
CA VAL A 120 -8.44 -3.90 -1.52
C VAL A 120 -8.18 -4.30 -2.97
N ASN A 121 -7.43 -3.47 -3.68
CA ASN A 121 -7.10 -3.66 -5.09
C ASN A 121 -6.03 -4.73 -5.32
N SER A 122 -5.89 -5.14 -6.58
CA SER A 122 -4.72 -5.88 -7.05
C SER A 122 -3.48 -4.99 -6.91
N GLN A 123 -2.36 -5.50 -6.40
CA GLN A 123 -1.18 -4.67 -6.14
C GLN A 123 0.15 -5.37 -6.44
N VAL A 124 1.12 -4.59 -6.90
CA VAL A 124 2.55 -4.95 -6.95
C VAL A 124 3.25 -4.29 -5.77
N ARG A 125 4.09 -5.04 -5.04
CA ARG A 125 4.90 -4.51 -3.94
C ARG A 125 6.37 -4.90 -4.13
N ARG A 126 7.27 -3.92 -4.04
CA ARG A 126 8.74 -4.07 -4.06
C ARG A 126 9.33 -3.18 -2.98
N GLY A 127 9.44 -3.70 -1.76
CA GLY A 127 9.77 -2.86 -0.59
C GLY A 127 8.77 -1.71 -0.45
N ASP A 128 9.28 -0.47 -0.56
CA ASP A 128 8.52 0.78 -0.46
C ASP A 128 7.72 1.12 -1.75
N LEU A 129 8.01 0.50 -2.91
CA LEU A 129 7.22 0.68 -4.13
C LEU A 129 5.91 -0.10 -4.02
N THR A 130 4.78 0.60 -4.15
CA THR A 130 3.46 -0.01 -4.27
C THR A 130 2.74 0.53 -5.50
N ILE A 131 2.27 -0.38 -6.37
CA ILE A 131 1.44 -0.04 -7.52
C ILE A 131 0.08 -0.70 -7.30
N SER A 132 -0.99 0.09 -7.23
CA SER A 132 -2.37 -0.38 -7.04
C SER A 132 -3.14 -0.34 -8.34
N ILE A 133 -3.81 -1.44 -8.69
CA ILE A 133 -4.57 -1.61 -9.93
C ILE A 133 -6.05 -1.83 -9.59
N SER A 134 -6.88 -0.86 -9.94
CA SER A 134 -8.34 -0.96 -9.83
C SER A 134 -8.98 -1.00 -11.22
N THR A 135 -10.02 -1.81 -11.36
CA THR A 135 -10.92 -1.82 -12.53
C THR A 135 -12.32 -1.32 -12.17
N GLY A 136 -12.49 -0.65 -11.02
CA GLY A 136 -13.80 -0.25 -10.51
C GLY A 136 -14.76 -1.42 -10.34
N GLY A 137 -14.22 -2.61 -10.01
CA GLY A 137 -14.99 -3.86 -9.91
C GLY A 137 -15.32 -4.53 -11.24
N ALA A 138 -15.09 -3.89 -12.38
CA ALA A 138 -15.53 -4.40 -13.69
C ALA A 138 -14.80 -5.68 -14.13
N SER A 139 -13.53 -5.86 -13.75
CA SER A 139 -12.78 -7.07 -14.11
C SER A 139 -11.62 -7.34 -13.15
N PRO A 140 -11.82 -8.17 -12.12
CA PRO A 140 -10.74 -8.67 -11.27
C PRO A 140 -9.69 -9.47 -12.06
N ALA A 141 -10.12 -10.20 -13.10
CA ALA A 141 -9.23 -10.96 -13.97
C ALA A 141 -8.26 -10.06 -14.76
N LEU A 142 -8.74 -8.94 -15.30
CA LEU A 142 -7.89 -7.95 -15.97
C LEU A 142 -6.91 -7.31 -14.98
N ALA A 143 -7.38 -6.91 -13.79
CA ALA A 143 -6.52 -6.35 -12.75
C ALA A 143 -5.39 -7.33 -12.35
N LYS A 144 -5.68 -8.63 -12.31
CA LYS A 144 -4.68 -9.69 -12.07
C LYS A 144 -3.69 -9.82 -13.23
N ARG A 145 -4.14 -9.73 -14.49
CA ARG A 145 -3.25 -9.76 -15.67
C ARG A 145 -2.29 -8.57 -15.68
N ILE A 146 -2.81 -7.34 -15.51
CA ILE A 146 -2.00 -6.11 -15.47
C ILE A 146 -0.99 -6.19 -14.33
N ARG A 147 -1.40 -6.64 -13.13
CA ARG A 147 -0.48 -6.85 -12.01
C ARG A 147 0.67 -7.78 -12.38
N LYS A 148 0.41 -8.89 -13.08
CA LYS A 148 1.47 -9.82 -13.52
C LYS A 148 2.42 -9.22 -14.56
N GLU A 149 1.93 -8.33 -15.41
CA GLU A 149 2.75 -7.60 -16.38
C GLU A 149 3.68 -6.63 -15.64
N LEU A 150 3.13 -5.85 -14.70
CA LEU A 150 3.90 -4.92 -13.87
C LEU A 150 4.88 -5.64 -12.93
N GLU A 151 4.54 -6.83 -12.41
CA GLU A 151 5.46 -7.66 -11.61
C GLU A 151 6.73 -8.05 -12.41
N ARG A 152 6.67 -8.12 -13.74
CA ARG A 152 7.81 -8.40 -14.63
C ARG A 152 8.60 -7.14 -14.96
N GLU A 153 7.92 -6.01 -15.11
CA GLU A 153 8.53 -4.73 -15.46
C GLU A 153 9.23 -4.08 -14.25
N TYR A 154 8.61 -4.17 -13.07
CA TYR A 154 9.13 -3.64 -11.81
C TYR A 154 9.61 -4.80 -10.95
N GLY A 155 10.89 -5.15 -11.07
CA GLY A 155 11.51 -6.26 -10.34
C GLY A 155 11.85 -5.94 -8.88
N GLU A 156 12.44 -6.90 -8.18
CA GLU A 156 12.84 -6.78 -6.76
C GLU A 156 13.94 -5.76 -6.51
N GLU A 157 14.68 -5.34 -7.54
CA GLU A 157 15.69 -4.29 -7.47
C GLU A 157 15.15 -2.94 -6.97
N TYR A 158 13.85 -2.66 -7.20
CA TYR A 158 13.21 -1.44 -6.72
C TYR A 158 13.17 -1.37 -5.18
N ALA A 159 13.12 -2.51 -4.49
CA ALA A 159 13.16 -2.54 -3.03
C ALA A 159 14.48 -1.98 -2.51
N GLY A 160 15.61 -2.48 -3.04
CA GLY A 160 16.95 -2.00 -2.67
C GLY A 160 17.19 -0.56 -3.10
N PHE A 161 16.81 -0.20 -4.33
CA PHE A 161 16.95 1.17 -4.82
C PHE A 161 16.21 2.19 -3.95
N LEU A 162 14.95 1.93 -3.57
CA LEU A 162 14.18 2.88 -2.76
C LEU A 162 14.71 2.99 -1.32
N LEU A 163 15.31 1.92 -0.77
CA LEU A 163 16.02 1.99 0.51
C LEU A 163 17.20 2.96 0.42
N LEU A 164 18.02 2.87 -0.65
CA LEU A 164 19.10 3.83 -0.87
C LEU A 164 18.55 5.26 -1.03
N MET A 165 17.47 5.45 -1.79
CA MET A 165 16.87 6.78 -1.96
C MET A 165 16.38 7.38 -0.64
N ARG A 166 15.85 6.55 0.27
CA ARG A 166 15.45 6.97 1.61
C ARG A 166 16.64 7.41 2.46
N GLU A 167 17.77 6.72 2.31
CA GLU A 167 19.03 7.04 2.99
C GLU A 167 19.65 8.35 2.48
N TYR A 168 19.69 8.58 1.17
CA TYR A 168 20.34 9.75 0.56
C TYR A 168 19.47 11.00 0.50
N ARG A 169 18.14 10.89 0.55
CA ARG A 169 17.23 12.04 0.50
C ARG A 169 17.59 13.15 1.52
N PRO A 170 17.88 12.85 2.80
CA PRO A 170 18.33 13.86 3.77
C PRO A 170 19.63 14.56 3.35
N THR A 171 20.60 13.83 2.79
CA THR A 171 21.88 14.38 2.30
C THR A 171 21.64 15.40 1.19
N VAL A 172 20.83 15.05 0.19
CA VAL A 172 20.45 15.96 -0.92
C VAL A 172 19.78 17.24 -0.39
N ILE A 173 18.86 17.10 0.57
CA ILE A 173 18.15 18.25 1.17
C ILE A 173 19.12 19.16 1.94
N ARG A 174 20.09 18.57 2.64
CA ARG A 174 21.07 19.30 3.46
C ARG A 174 22.12 20.02 2.60
N GLU A 175 22.63 19.36 1.57
CA GLU A 175 23.75 19.86 0.77
C GLU A 175 23.31 20.79 -0.37
N ILE A 176 22.07 20.67 -0.85
CA ILE A 176 21.52 21.50 -1.92
C ILE A 176 20.35 22.31 -1.37
N SER A 177 20.67 23.53 -0.93
CA SER A 177 19.70 24.47 -0.35
C SER A 177 18.69 24.97 -1.38
N ASP A 178 19.15 25.28 -2.59
CA ASP A 178 18.34 25.79 -3.70
C ASP A 178 17.26 24.77 -4.15
N PRO A 179 15.95 25.12 -4.06
CA PRO A 179 14.88 24.19 -4.39
C PRO A 179 14.84 23.73 -5.85
N GLU A 180 15.17 24.60 -6.81
CA GLU A 180 15.11 24.27 -8.24
C GLU A 180 16.21 23.27 -8.60
N ARG A 181 17.44 23.51 -8.14
CA ARG A 181 18.58 22.58 -8.31
C ARG A 181 18.31 21.26 -7.60
N ARG A 182 17.80 21.29 -6.38
CA ARG A 182 17.41 20.08 -5.65
C ARG A 182 16.37 19.27 -6.44
N GLY A 183 15.40 19.94 -7.05
CA GLY A 183 14.43 19.32 -7.96
C GLY A 183 15.11 18.60 -9.14
N LYS A 184 16.03 19.28 -9.83
CA LYS A 184 16.81 18.71 -10.93
C LYS A 184 17.62 17.49 -10.50
N VAL A 185 18.23 17.51 -9.32
CA VAL A 185 18.98 16.36 -8.80
C VAL A 185 18.06 15.16 -8.55
N PHE A 186 16.89 15.36 -7.92
CA PHE A 186 15.94 14.26 -7.73
C PHE A 186 15.41 13.71 -9.06
N GLU A 187 15.16 14.57 -10.05
CA GLU A 187 14.77 14.14 -11.40
C GLU A 187 15.87 13.31 -12.07
N ARG A 188 17.14 13.73 -11.95
CA ARG A 188 18.28 12.97 -12.45
C ARG A 188 18.40 11.60 -11.77
N LEU A 189 18.29 11.55 -10.43
CA LEU A 189 18.33 10.30 -9.68
C LEU A 189 17.21 9.33 -10.11
N ALA A 190 16.00 9.85 -10.34
CA ALA A 190 14.87 9.04 -10.82
C ALA A 190 15.07 8.50 -12.24
N ASN A 191 15.72 9.28 -13.12
CA ASN A 191 15.91 8.93 -14.53
C ASN A 191 17.22 8.15 -14.81
N ALA A 192 18.16 8.10 -13.87
CA ALA A 192 19.47 7.47 -14.04
C ALA A 192 19.44 5.93 -14.07
N ARG A 193 18.26 5.31 -13.92
CA ARG A 193 18.08 3.84 -13.91
C ARG A 193 18.93 3.14 -12.85
N ILE A 194 19.09 3.75 -11.68
CA ILE A 194 19.93 3.24 -10.58
C ILE A 194 19.43 1.86 -10.11
N GLU A 195 18.13 1.57 -10.24
CA GLU A 195 17.59 0.25 -9.97
C GLU A 195 18.20 -0.83 -10.87
N LYS A 196 18.51 -0.52 -12.14
CA LYS A 196 19.21 -1.46 -13.03
C LYS A 196 20.66 -1.65 -12.60
N ILE A 197 21.35 -0.57 -12.23
CA ILE A 197 22.73 -0.65 -11.71
C ILE A 197 22.75 -1.52 -10.45
N TYR A 198 21.79 -1.33 -9.54
CA TYR A 198 21.64 -2.15 -8.34
C TYR A 198 21.49 -3.63 -8.69
N ARG A 199 20.62 -3.96 -9.65
CA ARG A 199 20.39 -5.34 -10.09
C ARG A 199 21.61 -5.98 -10.75
N GLU A 200 22.32 -5.23 -11.59
CA GLU A 200 23.37 -5.76 -12.47
C GLU A 200 24.78 -5.72 -11.84
N GLN A 201 25.03 -4.73 -10.98
CA GLN A 201 26.36 -4.43 -10.43
C GLN A 201 26.36 -4.39 -8.89
N GLY A 202 25.19 -4.51 -8.26
CA GLY A 202 25.04 -4.55 -6.81
C GLY A 202 24.93 -3.17 -6.15
N GLU A 203 24.70 -3.21 -4.84
CA GLU A 203 24.43 -2.02 -4.02
C GLU A 203 25.57 -0.99 -4.05
N ALA A 204 26.83 -1.43 -4.00
CA ALA A 204 27.98 -0.53 -3.98
C ALA A 204 28.07 0.35 -5.25
N ALA A 205 27.80 -0.24 -6.42
CA ALA A 205 27.77 0.51 -7.68
C ALA A 205 26.59 1.49 -7.74
N ALA A 206 25.42 1.08 -7.23
CA ALA A 206 24.25 1.95 -7.14
C ALA A 206 24.48 3.14 -6.20
N ARG A 207 25.10 2.92 -5.03
CA ARG A 207 25.50 3.97 -4.09
C ARG A 207 26.44 4.97 -4.75
N LYS A 208 27.49 4.48 -5.41
CA LYS A 208 28.43 5.33 -6.14
C LYS A 208 27.73 6.18 -7.19
N ALA A 209 26.82 5.59 -7.98
CA ALA A 209 26.06 6.34 -8.98
C ALA A 209 25.19 7.45 -8.36
N ILE A 210 24.59 7.20 -7.18
CA ILE A 210 23.84 8.22 -6.43
C ILE A 210 24.80 9.34 -5.98
N GLU A 211 25.91 8.99 -5.34
CA GLU A 211 26.91 9.94 -4.85
C GLU A 211 27.46 10.82 -5.99
N ASP A 212 27.79 10.24 -7.14
CA ASP A 212 28.27 10.97 -8.32
C ASP A 212 27.23 12.02 -8.79
N ILE A 213 25.95 11.65 -8.87
CA ILE A 213 24.87 12.57 -9.26
C ILE A 213 24.67 13.69 -8.23
N ILE A 214 24.73 13.36 -6.93
CA ILE A 214 24.61 14.35 -5.84
C ILE A 214 25.78 15.33 -5.89
N ASN A 215 27.00 14.82 -6.01
CA ASN A 215 28.22 15.62 -6.11
C ASN A 215 28.17 16.59 -7.29
N GLU A 216 27.83 16.11 -8.49
CA GLU A 216 27.69 16.99 -9.66
C GLU A 216 26.63 18.08 -9.47
N GLY A 217 25.53 17.77 -8.79
CA GLY A 217 24.50 18.73 -8.45
C GLY A 217 24.92 19.75 -7.39
N ALA A 218 25.74 19.32 -6.43
CA ALA A 218 26.32 20.17 -5.39
C ALA A 218 27.40 21.09 -5.98
N TYR A 219 28.41 20.57 -6.68
CA TYR A 219 29.53 21.38 -7.20
C TYR A 219 29.14 22.40 -8.28
N ALA A 220 27.95 22.30 -8.89
CA ALA A 220 27.39 23.37 -9.70
C ALA A 220 27.09 24.67 -8.91
N THR A 221 27.16 24.66 -7.57
CA THR A 221 27.08 25.86 -6.71
C THR A 221 28.34 26.72 -6.76
N ASP A 222 29.51 26.12 -6.93
CA ASP A 222 30.78 26.83 -6.70
C ASP A 222 31.28 27.62 -7.91
N GLN A 223 30.82 27.29 -9.12
CA GLN A 223 31.22 28.00 -10.33
C GLN A 223 30.36 29.24 -10.64
N ALA A 224 29.12 29.30 -10.17
CA ALA A 224 28.24 30.46 -10.38
C ALA A 224 28.48 31.61 -9.39
N GLY A 225 29.23 31.38 -8.31
CA GLY A 225 29.57 32.40 -7.30
C GLY A 225 30.97 33.01 -7.43
N ARG A 226 31.73 32.66 -8.48
CA ARG A 226 33.10 33.17 -8.73
C ARG A 226 33.21 34.09 -9.95
N GLU A 227 32.08 34.48 -10.55
CA GLU A 227 32.01 35.46 -11.64
C GLU A 227 31.16 36.67 -11.22
N THR A 228 31.66 37.45 -10.25
CA THR A 228 31.31 38.86 -10.00
C THR A 228 32.48 39.54 -9.34
#